data_AF-A0A3S4G3W7-F1
#
_entry.id   AF-A0A3S4G3W7-F1
#
_cell.length_a   1.000
_cell.length_b   1.000
_cell.length_c   1.000
_cell.angle_alpha   90.00
_cell.angle_beta   90.00
_cell.angle_gamma   90.00
#
_symmetry.space_group_name_H-M   'P 1'
#
loop_
_entity.id
_entity.type
_entity.pdbx_description
1 polymer ?
#
loop_
_entity_poly.entity_id
_entity_poly.type
_entity_poly.pdbx_seq_one_letter_code
_entity_poly.pdbx_strand_id
1 'polypeptide(L)'
;MTAELLVNVTPSETRVAYIDGGILQEIHIEREARRGIVGNIYKGRVSRVLPGMQAAFVDIGLDKAAFLHASDIMPHTECVAGDEQKQFTVRDISELVRQGRI
;
A
#
# COMPACT_ATOMS: atom_id res chain seq x y z
N MET A 1 11.95 -22.94 -23.22
CA MET A 1 11.54 -23.48 -21.90
C MET A 1 10.17 -22.90 -21.60
N THR A 2 9.26 -23.71 -21.06
CA THR A 2 7.89 -23.31 -20.76
C THR A 2 7.77 -23.03 -19.27
N ALA A 3 7.35 -21.80 -18.96
CA ALA A 3 6.96 -21.42 -17.62
C ALA A 3 5.46 -21.64 -17.45
N GLU A 4 5.07 -22.21 -16.32
CA GLU A 4 3.69 -22.52 -15.97
C GLU A 4 3.34 -21.92 -14.61
N LEU A 5 2.11 -21.45 -14.49
CA LEU A 5 1.51 -21.02 -13.23
C LEU A 5 0.35 -21.96 -12.92
N LEU A 6 0.50 -22.78 -11.88
CA LEU A 6 -0.56 -23.67 -11.41
C LEU A 6 -1.30 -23.02 -10.25
N VAL A 7 -2.61 -22.85 -10.40
CA VAL A 7 -3.48 -22.24 -9.39
C VAL A 7 -4.43 -23.31 -8.84
N ASN A 8 -4.39 -23.53 -7.52
CA ASN A 8 -5.31 -24.41 -6.81
C ASN A 8 -6.08 -23.60 -5.76
N VAL A 9 -7.41 -23.60 -5.86
CA VAL A 9 -8.30 -22.85 -4.98
C VAL A 9 -9.13 -23.82 -4.15
N THR A 10 -9.05 -23.69 -2.83
CA THR A 10 -9.88 -24.43 -1.87
C THR A 10 -10.55 -23.46 -0.89
N PRO A 11 -11.60 -23.87 -0.15
CA PRO A 11 -12.22 -23.00 0.85
C PRO A 11 -11.25 -22.52 1.95
N SER A 12 -10.21 -23.28 2.25
CA SER A 12 -9.26 -22.94 3.34
C SER A 12 -8.07 -22.12 2.88
N GLU A 13 -7.64 -22.30 1.62
CA GLU A 13 -6.47 -21.62 1.08
C GLU A 13 -6.42 -21.62 -0.46
N THR A 14 -5.73 -20.62 -1.00
CA THR A 14 -5.33 -20.52 -2.40
C THR A 14 -3.84 -20.79 -2.51
N ARG A 15 -3.43 -21.64 -3.45
CA ARG A 15 -2.02 -21.99 -3.71
C ARG A 15 -1.68 -21.65 -5.15
N VAL A 16 -0.56 -20.97 -5.35
CA VAL A 16 -0.01 -20.64 -6.67
C VAL A 16 1.40 -21.17 -6.76
N ALA A 17 1.68 -22.02 -7.74
CA ALA A 17 3.02 -22.56 -7.98
C ALA A 17 3.57 -22.02 -9.30
N TYR A 18 4.79 -21.48 -9.27
CA TYR A 18 5.57 -21.13 -10.45
C TYR A 18 6.47 -22.32 -10.80
N ILE A 19 6.29 -22.87 -12.00
CA ILE A 19 7.02 -24.01 -12.52
C ILE A 19 7.78 -23.56 -13.77
N ASP A 20 9.06 -23.88 -13.85
CA ASP A 20 9.87 -23.66 -15.04
C ASP A 20 10.51 -24.98 -15.46
N GLY A 21 10.27 -25.38 -16.72
CA GLY A 21 10.79 -26.65 -17.26
C GLY A 21 10.31 -27.90 -16.51
N GLY A 22 9.10 -27.85 -15.93
CA GLY A 22 8.55 -28.95 -15.12
C GLY A 22 9.12 -29.03 -13.70
N ILE A 23 9.99 -28.10 -13.31
CA ILE A 23 10.59 -28.02 -11.96
C ILE A 23 9.90 -26.90 -11.19
N LEU A 24 9.40 -27.20 -9.98
CA LEU A 24 8.84 -26.21 -9.06
C LEU A 24 9.94 -25.24 -8.62
N GLN A 25 9.71 -23.95 -8.87
CA GLN A 25 10.62 -22.88 -8.47
C GLN A 25 10.13 -22.17 -7.21
N GLU A 26 8.85 -21.82 -7.15
CA GLU A 26 8.26 -21.09 -6.02
C GLU A 26 6.80 -21.52 -5.79
N ILE A 27 6.37 -21.46 -4.52
CA ILE A 27 4.96 -21.65 -4.14
C ILE A 27 4.51 -20.55 -3.18
N HIS A 28 3.38 -19.91 -3.52
CA HIS A 28 2.67 -18.96 -2.69
C HIS A 28 1.42 -19.62 -2.13
N ILE A 29 1.20 -19.52 -0.81
CA ILE A 29 0.02 -20.05 -0.14
C ILE A 29 -0.65 -18.93 0.63
N GLU A 30 -1.86 -18.56 0.21
CA GLU A 30 -2.67 -17.53 0.82
C GLU A 30 -3.85 -18.14 1.57
N ARG A 31 -3.99 -17.79 2.85
CA ARG A 31 -5.10 -18.22 3.72
C ARG A 31 -5.90 -16.99 4.12
N GLU A 32 -7.23 -17.04 4.09
CA GLU A 32 -8.07 -15.89 4.45
C GLU A 32 -7.73 -15.33 5.84
N ALA A 33 -7.50 -16.21 6.82
CA ALA A 33 -7.14 -15.83 8.19
C ALA A 33 -5.74 -15.17 8.31
N ARG A 34 -4.92 -15.19 7.26
CA ARG A 34 -3.57 -14.61 7.22
C ARG A 34 -3.39 -13.56 6.12
N ARG A 35 -4.48 -13.03 5.55
CA ARG A 35 -4.37 -11.92 4.61
C ARG A 35 -3.79 -10.71 5.33
N GLY A 36 -2.53 -10.42 5.04
CA GLY A 36 -1.88 -9.18 5.46
C GLY A 36 -2.50 -7.99 4.73
N ILE A 37 -2.50 -6.84 5.38
CA ILE A 37 -2.92 -5.57 4.76
C ILE A 37 -1.75 -4.82 4.10
N VAL A 38 -0.53 -5.33 4.26
CA VAL A 38 0.70 -4.72 3.74
C VAL A 38 0.66 -4.76 2.20
N GLY A 39 0.90 -3.61 1.57
CA GLY A 39 0.92 -3.47 0.10
C GLY A 39 -0.44 -3.21 -0.53
N ASN A 40 -1.53 -3.29 0.23
CA ASN A 40 -2.86 -2.95 -0.27
C ASN A 40 -2.97 -1.44 -0.54
N ILE A 41 -3.74 -1.09 -1.56
CA ILE A 41 -4.05 0.30 -1.91
C ILE A 41 -5.50 0.57 -1.51
N TYR A 42 -5.70 1.62 -0.72
CA TYR A 42 -7.00 2.01 -0.21
C TYR A 42 -7.38 3.41 -0.69
N LYS A 43 -8.68 3.63 -0.88
CA LYS A 43 -9.27 4.97 -0.95
C LYS A 43 -9.88 5.29 0.40
N GLY A 44 -9.30 6.25 1.11
CA GLY A 44 -9.72 6.59 2.47
C GLY A 44 -10.13 8.04 2.62
N ARG A 45 -10.82 8.36 3.72
CA ARG A 45 -11.19 9.75 4.07
C ARG A 45 -10.35 10.22 5.23
N VAL A 46 -9.78 11.43 5.13
CA VAL A 46 -9.04 12.06 6.24
C VAL A 46 -10.00 12.35 7.39
N SER A 47 -9.86 11.60 8.49
CA SER A 47 -10.74 11.72 9.66
C SER A 47 -10.28 12.82 10.61
N ARG A 48 -8.96 13.03 10.76
CA ARG A 48 -8.38 14.08 11.60
C ARG A 48 -6.97 14.44 11.15
N VAL A 49 -6.62 15.72 11.21
CA VAL A 49 -5.26 16.24 10.96
C VAL A 49 -4.64 16.66 12.28
N LEU A 50 -3.37 16.31 12.51
CA LEU A 50 -2.60 16.58 13.73
C LEU A 50 -1.30 17.33 13.39
N PRO A 51 -1.32 18.67 13.36
CA PRO A 51 -0.15 19.47 12.99
C PRO A 51 1.05 19.24 13.93
N GLY A 52 0.80 19.10 15.23
CA GLY A 52 1.86 18.84 16.21
C GLY A 52 2.59 17.50 16.03
N MET A 53 1.98 16.55 15.31
CA MET A 53 2.58 15.24 14.99
C MET A 53 2.99 15.16 13.51
N GLN A 54 2.77 16.22 12.72
CA GLN A 54 2.97 16.23 11.27
C GLN A 54 2.29 15.02 10.60
N ALA A 55 1.07 14.69 11.03
CA ALA A 55 0.38 13.49 10.59
C ALA A 55 -1.15 13.64 10.53
N ALA A 56 -1.80 12.74 9.81
CA ALA A 56 -3.24 12.64 9.71
C ALA A 56 -3.72 11.20 9.91
N PHE A 57 -4.90 11.06 10.49
CA PHE A 57 -5.62 9.80 10.52
C PHE A 57 -6.54 9.71 9.32
N VAL A 58 -6.53 8.54 8.67
CA VAL A 58 -7.32 8.25 7.47
C VAL A 58 -8.20 7.04 7.74
N ASP A 59 -9.50 7.20 7.58
CA ASP A 59 -10.43 6.09 7.59
C ASP A 59 -10.34 5.34 6.25
N ILE A 60 -9.92 4.09 6.32
CA ILE A 60 -9.76 3.17 5.18
C ILE A 60 -10.75 2.00 5.22
N GLY A 61 -11.75 2.05 6.12
CA GLY A 61 -12.76 0.99 6.28
C GLY A 61 -12.30 -0.22 7.09
N LEU A 62 -11.25 -0.08 7.90
CA LEU A 62 -10.81 -1.10 8.87
C LEU A 62 -11.18 -0.69 10.30
N ASP A 63 -11.07 -1.62 11.25
CA ASP A 63 -11.39 -1.39 12.67
C ASP A 63 -10.59 -0.23 13.31
N LYS A 64 -9.41 0.08 12.76
CA LYS A 64 -8.55 1.18 13.20
C LYS A 64 -8.27 2.10 12.01
N ALA A 65 -8.32 3.40 12.28
CA ALA A 65 -7.88 4.40 11.30
C ALA A 65 -6.40 4.22 10.96
N ALA A 66 -6.07 4.36 9.68
CA ALA A 66 -4.70 4.40 9.20
C ALA A 66 -4.02 5.71 9.61
N PHE A 67 -2.70 5.66 9.71
CA PHE A 67 -1.85 6.80 10.02
C PHE A 67 -1.07 7.21 8.77
N LEU A 68 -1.04 8.51 8.46
CA LEU A 68 -0.33 9.08 7.32
C LEU A 68 0.56 10.23 7.79
N HIS A 69 1.87 10.08 7.67
CA HIS A 69 2.83 11.12 8.03
C HIS A 69 3.09 12.07 6.86
N ALA A 70 3.42 13.34 7.13
CA ALA A 70 3.64 14.36 6.11
C ALA A 70 4.76 13.99 5.11
N SER A 71 5.81 13.29 5.55
CA SER A 71 6.90 12.83 4.68
C SER A 71 6.46 11.81 3.63
N ASP A 72 5.36 11.11 3.88
CA ASP A 72 4.90 10.01 3.03
C ASP A 72 3.91 10.50 1.96
N ILE A 73 3.59 11.80 1.98
CA ILE A 73 2.71 12.44 1.01
C ILE A 73 3.56 13.02 -0.11
N MET A 74 3.55 12.36 -1.27
CA MET A 74 4.12 12.94 -2.47
C MET A 74 3.10 13.83 -3.19
N PRO A 75 3.42 15.10 -3.49
CA PRO A 75 2.58 15.95 -4.31
C PRO A 75 2.52 15.41 -5.74
N HIS A 76 1.33 15.38 -6.34
CA HIS A 76 1.12 14.88 -7.71
C HIS A 76 1.99 15.57 -8.79
N THR A 77 2.58 16.71 -8.49
CA THR A 77 3.40 17.49 -9.42
C THR A 77 4.84 16.97 -9.56
N GLU A 78 5.28 16.02 -8.72
CA GLU A 78 6.69 15.60 -8.64
C GLU A 78 6.96 14.20 -9.20
N CYS A 79 6.07 13.67 -10.05
CA CYS A 79 6.41 12.55 -10.93
C CYS A 79 7.30 13.04 -12.10
N VAL A 80 8.41 13.70 -11.77
CA VAL A 80 9.43 14.07 -12.76
C VAL A 80 10.43 12.92 -12.84
N ALA A 81 10.60 12.38 -14.04
CA ALA A 81 11.62 11.38 -14.34
C ALA A 81 12.99 11.86 -13.80
N GLY A 82 13.75 10.92 -13.24
CA GLY A 82 14.92 11.17 -12.40
C GLY A 82 15.84 12.26 -12.90
N ASP A 83 16.11 13.24 -12.02
CA ASP A 83 17.39 13.95 -11.84
C ASP A 83 17.27 15.24 -10.99
N GLU A 84 16.15 15.48 -10.29
CA GLU A 84 16.07 16.57 -9.32
C GLU A 84 15.68 16.08 -7.92
N GLN A 85 16.63 15.48 -7.21
CA GLN A 85 16.60 15.39 -5.74
C GLN A 85 16.89 16.78 -5.14
N LYS A 86 16.08 17.77 -5.51
CA LYS A 86 16.11 19.09 -4.87
C LYS A 86 15.27 18.99 -3.61
N GLN A 87 15.97 18.78 -2.50
CA GLN A 87 15.56 19.15 -1.14
C GLN A 87 14.05 19.06 -0.90
N PHE A 88 13.57 17.84 -0.63
CA PHE A 88 12.19 17.59 -0.23
C PHE A 88 11.95 18.27 1.12
N THR A 89 11.60 19.55 1.11
CA THR A 89 11.12 20.23 2.30
C THR A 89 9.74 19.65 2.57
N VAL A 90 9.66 18.75 3.54
CA VAL A 90 8.41 18.19 4.02
C VAL A 90 7.50 19.37 4.37
N ARG A 91 6.43 19.55 3.59
CA ARG A 91 5.43 20.59 3.83
C ARG A 91 4.62 20.23 5.07
N ASP A 92 4.06 21.24 5.73
CA ASP A 92 3.23 21.01 6.90
C ASP A 92 2.02 20.16 6.52
N ILE A 93 1.70 19.17 7.36
CA ILE A 93 0.56 18.27 7.13
C ILE A 93 -0.76 19.01 6.88
N SER A 94 -0.93 20.18 7.51
CA SER A 94 -2.14 21.01 7.40
C SER A 94 -2.32 21.64 6.02
N GLU A 95 -1.21 21.83 5.29
CA GLU A 95 -1.22 22.31 3.91
C GLU A 95 -1.47 21.17 2.92
N LEU A 96 -1.01 19.96 3.26
CA LEU A 96 -1.09 18.78 2.42
C LEU A 96 -2.50 18.15 2.42
N VAL A 97 -3.13 18.06 3.60
CA VAL A 97 -4.42 17.40 3.77
C VAL A 97 -5.38 18.20 4.63
N ARG A 98 -6.68 18.03 4.35
CA ARG A 98 -7.77 18.65 5.11
C ARG A 98 -8.73 17.58 5.61
N GLN A 99 -9.27 17.79 6.80
CA GLN A 99 -10.28 16.90 7.35
C GLN A 99 -11.49 16.79 6.40
N GLY A 100 -12.01 15.57 6.24
CA GLY A 100 -13.16 15.26 5.38
C GLY A 100 -12.80 15.05 3.90
N ARG A 101 -11.56 15.30 3.48
CA ARG A 101 -11.10 15.03 2.12
C ARG A 101 -10.95 13.52 1.86
N ILE A 102 -11.22 13.10 0.62
CA ILE A 102 -11.06 11.73 0.10
C ILE A 102 -9.88 11.71 -0.86
#